data_AF-A0A366ETS7-F1
#
_entry.id   AF-A0A366ETS7-F1
#
_cell.length_a   1.000
_cell.length_b   1.000
_cell.length_c   1.000
_cell.angle_alpha   90.00
_cell.angle_beta   90.00
_cell.angle_gamma   90.00
#
_symmetry.space_group_name_H-M   'P 1'
#
loop_
_entity.id
_entity.type
_entity.pdbx_description
1 polymer ?
#
loop_
_entity_poly.entity_id
_entity_poly.type
_entity_poly.pdbx_seq_one_letter_code
_entity_poly.pdbx_strand_id
1 'polypeptide(L)'
;MRHFRSPGPPAVLIGAILLCACTPNALLPLPASSPEVRAQSAAQAPDLDLLYVTDRAKTVNPSGAVSYGPERSYTVSFGSIDVHGGAGSSGATGDMTLAGVTELGRYPEVPYPAEITAAGYRRAPQVVAAHEQAVATLQGEIRKRISPTDRKEVVVFIHGYNKTFADAAESTANLCRLLGPDFVCLVLTWPAGGSRGAFLGYNVDRESGEFAVSDMRKAIRAIGETPGVRAVDLLGHSRGADVLASALHLLGVESYVSRASIAERLKIRNIVLFAPDIDIDVATTKIFDVFSDPDLPYGARKNLNAVIRQGSLHLTIYSSPSDQALDMASKIFGSRLRLGQLDLTGPEAKALRADPGHFADLIEVDRDTGAFGHGYFLSNPAVRSDLVAMIRDRLNPGDPGRPLIEIGKAFWRIPQGETQTARR
;
A
#
# COMPACT_ATOMS: atom_id res chain seq x y z
N MET A 1 -42.68 39.57 -99.70
CA MET A 1 -42.35 40.54 -98.64
C MET A 1 -41.26 39.96 -97.72
N ARG A 2 -40.40 40.80 -97.13
CA ARG A 2 -39.28 40.45 -96.21
C ARG A 2 -39.67 40.88 -94.76
N HIS A 3 -39.06 40.49 -93.63
CA HIS A 3 -37.93 39.62 -93.25
C HIS A 3 -38.36 38.77 -92.01
N PHE A 4 -37.99 37.49 -91.88
CA PHE A 4 -36.80 36.94 -91.19
C PHE A 4 -36.72 37.05 -89.64
N ARG A 5 -37.07 35.90 -89.00
CA ARG A 5 -36.42 35.18 -87.87
C ARG A 5 -36.39 35.66 -86.39
N SER A 6 -36.68 34.64 -85.56
CA SER A 6 -36.23 34.36 -84.17
C SER A 6 -37.10 34.96 -83.05
N PRO A 7 -37.54 34.10 -82.10
CA PRO A 7 -36.75 33.88 -80.89
C PRO A 7 -36.48 32.40 -80.56
N GLY A 8 -35.48 32.15 -79.70
CA GLY A 8 -35.12 30.81 -79.20
C GLY A 8 -35.93 30.39 -77.95
N PRO A 9 -36.09 29.07 -77.70
CA PRO A 9 -36.87 28.51 -76.58
C PRO A 9 -36.04 28.30 -75.29
N PRO A 10 -36.70 27.98 -74.15
CA PRO A 10 -36.05 27.89 -72.83
C PRO A 10 -35.47 26.50 -72.49
N ALA A 11 -34.80 26.44 -71.32
CA ALA A 11 -34.16 25.24 -70.78
C ALA A 11 -35.14 24.13 -70.31
N VAL A 12 -34.65 22.88 -70.23
CA VAL A 12 -34.80 21.94 -69.08
C VAL A 12 -34.07 20.61 -69.35
N LEU A 13 -33.11 20.29 -68.47
CA LEU A 13 -32.68 18.98 -67.93
C LEU A 13 -32.26 17.75 -68.81
N ILE A 14 -31.33 16.97 -68.23
CA ILE A 14 -30.92 15.56 -68.50
C ILE A 14 -29.90 15.30 -69.63
N GLY A 15 -28.74 14.72 -69.25
CA GLY A 15 -28.18 13.58 -70.01
C GLY A 15 -26.73 13.64 -70.53
N ALA A 16 -25.81 13.08 -69.74
CA ALA A 16 -24.84 12.04 -70.17
C ALA A 16 -23.57 12.34 -71.03
N ILE A 17 -22.43 11.91 -70.44
CA ILE A 17 -21.34 11.06 -71.04
C ILE A 17 -20.09 11.71 -71.69
N LEU A 18 -18.95 10.99 -71.52
CA LEU A 18 -17.57 11.17 -72.05
C LEU A 18 -16.71 12.26 -71.33
N LEU A 19 -15.43 12.06 -70.95
CA LEU A 19 -14.42 11.03 -71.30
C LEU A 19 -13.49 10.64 -70.12
N CYS A 20 -12.84 9.48 -70.24
CA CYS A 20 -11.79 9.00 -69.34
C CYS A 20 -10.48 9.80 -69.46
N ALA A 21 -9.78 10.00 -68.33
CA ALA A 21 -8.32 10.09 -68.29
C ALA A 21 -7.82 9.54 -66.95
N CYS A 22 -6.91 8.57 -66.99
CA CYS A 22 -6.36 7.91 -65.80
C CYS A 22 -5.06 8.59 -65.36
N THR A 23 -4.94 8.93 -64.08
CA THR A 23 -3.71 8.74 -63.26
C THR A 23 -4.07 8.77 -61.76
N PRO A 24 -3.40 7.98 -60.90
CA PRO A 24 -3.68 7.96 -59.47
C PRO A 24 -2.97 9.12 -58.72
N ASN A 25 -3.64 9.69 -57.73
CA ASN A 25 -3.07 10.72 -56.84
C ASN A 25 -1.91 10.14 -56.02
N ALA A 26 -0.68 10.58 -56.30
CA ALA A 26 0.43 10.48 -55.36
C ALA A 26 0.30 11.62 -54.33
N LEU A 27 0.09 11.27 -53.06
CA LEU A 27 0.14 12.23 -51.96
C LEU A 27 1.59 12.72 -51.78
N LEU A 28 1.75 14.04 -51.71
CA LEU A 28 3.04 14.69 -51.48
C LEU A 28 3.60 14.31 -50.10
N PRO A 29 4.91 13.99 -49.98
CA PRO A 29 5.52 13.75 -48.69
C PRO A 29 5.68 15.07 -47.93
N LEU A 30 5.18 15.09 -46.69
CA LEU A 30 5.54 16.13 -45.72
C LEU A 30 7.05 16.05 -45.43
N PRO A 31 7.74 17.18 -45.19
CA PRO A 31 9.17 17.18 -44.96
C PRO A 31 9.50 16.40 -43.69
N ALA A 32 10.37 15.39 -43.82
CA ALA A 32 10.90 14.64 -42.70
C ALA A 32 11.79 15.56 -41.85
N SER A 33 11.24 16.13 -40.78
CA SER A 33 12.03 16.69 -39.69
C SER A 33 12.84 15.56 -39.07
N SER A 34 14.16 15.64 -39.19
CA SER A 34 15.11 14.64 -38.72
C SER A 34 14.82 14.18 -37.29
N PRO A 35 15.05 12.90 -36.95
CA PRO A 35 15.11 12.48 -35.57
C PRO A 35 16.42 12.99 -34.98
N GLU A 36 16.43 14.26 -34.55
CA GLU A 36 17.30 14.64 -33.44
C GLU A 36 16.83 13.82 -32.25
N VAL A 37 17.50 12.68 -32.07
CA VAL A 37 17.47 11.90 -30.85
C VAL A 37 18.05 12.80 -29.77
N ARG A 38 17.17 13.63 -29.20
CA ARG A 38 17.37 14.20 -27.87
C ARG A 38 17.43 13.00 -26.96
N ALA A 39 18.65 12.51 -26.75
CA ALA A 39 18.93 11.45 -25.80
C ALA A 39 18.27 11.88 -24.49
N GLN A 40 17.18 11.20 -24.15
CA GLN A 40 16.62 11.30 -22.82
C GLN A 40 17.71 10.72 -21.93
N SER A 41 18.49 11.62 -21.33
CA SER A 41 19.27 11.32 -20.14
C SER A 41 18.36 10.46 -19.27
N ALA A 42 18.85 9.27 -18.91
CA ALA A 42 18.19 8.42 -17.94
C ALA A 42 18.11 9.23 -16.64
N ALA A 43 17.01 9.96 -16.49
CA ALA A 43 16.86 10.94 -15.43
C ALA A 43 16.92 10.17 -14.13
N GLN A 44 17.98 10.41 -13.36
CA GLN A 44 18.20 9.75 -12.10
C GLN A 44 16.99 10.03 -11.22
N ALA A 45 16.40 8.98 -10.64
CA ALA A 45 15.26 9.17 -9.74
C ALA A 45 15.70 10.07 -8.56
N PRO A 46 14.84 10.99 -8.09
CA PRO A 46 15.21 11.86 -6.98
C PRO A 46 15.40 11.05 -5.71
N ASP A 47 16.36 11.49 -4.90
CA ASP A 47 16.65 10.89 -3.60
C ASP A 47 15.50 11.15 -2.62
N LEU A 48 15.33 10.23 -1.65
CA LEU A 48 14.24 10.28 -0.67
C LEU A 48 14.77 10.16 0.77
N ASP A 49 14.28 11.01 1.66
CA ASP A 49 14.38 10.88 3.12
C ASP A 49 13.11 10.19 3.63
N LEU A 50 13.24 8.92 4.03
CA LEU A 50 12.17 8.13 4.64
C LEU A 50 12.32 8.16 6.16
N LEU A 51 11.22 8.25 6.89
CA LEU A 51 11.24 7.96 8.33
C LEU A 51 11.19 6.44 8.54
N TYR A 52 11.84 5.92 9.59
CA TYR A 52 11.67 4.53 10.02
C TYR A 52 11.34 4.41 11.49
N VAL A 53 10.67 3.33 11.85
CA VAL A 53 10.59 2.80 13.22
C VAL A 53 10.88 1.30 13.17
N THR A 54 11.66 0.79 14.13
CA THR A 54 12.14 -0.59 14.12
C THR A 54 12.39 -1.16 15.52
N ASP A 55 12.00 -2.40 15.74
CA ASP A 55 12.34 -3.27 16.87
C ASP A 55 13.42 -4.30 16.49
N ARG A 56 14.20 -4.02 15.44
CA ARG A 56 15.37 -4.80 15.03
C ARG A 56 16.60 -4.47 15.87
N ALA A 57 17.44 -5.47 16.10
CA ALA A 57 18.75 -5.29 16.71
C ALA A 57 19.62 -4.37 15.83
N LYS A 58 20.14 -3.30 16.43
CA LYS A 58 21.07 -2.37 15.78
C LYS A 58 22.35 -3.11 15.40
N THR A 59 22.79 -2.95 14.17
CA THR A 59 24.03 -3.50 13.62
C THR A 59 24.88 -2.38 13.01
N VAL A 60 26.05 -2.77 12.51
CA VAL A 60 26.93 -1.90 11.75
C VAL A 60 27.16 -2.58 10.39
N ASN A 61 27.03 -1.83 9.30
CA ASN A 61 27.27 -2.34 7.95
C ASN A 61 28.80 -2.43 7.65
N PRO A 62 29.23 -3.01 6.52
CA PRO A 62 30.66 -3.11 6.19
C PRO A 62 31.42 -1.77 6.08
N SER A 63 30.73 -0.64 5.89
CA SER A 63 31.34 0.70 5.85
C SER A 63 31.39 1.40 7.21
N GLY A 64 31.00 0.74 8.31
CA GLY A 64 31.01 1.33 9.65
C GLY A 64 29.77 2.16 9.99
N ALA A 65 28.79 2.25 9.09
CA ALA A 65 27.55 3.01 9.32
C ALA A 65 26.48 2.17 10.05
N VAL A 66 25.56 2.87 10.72
CA VAL A 66 24.42 2.24 11.42
C VAL A 66 23.56 1.45 10.44
N SER A 67 23.11 0.27 10.86
CA SER A 67 22.11 -0.53 10.17
C SER A 67 21.30 -1.35 11.19
N TYR A 68 20.43 -2.24 10.71
CA TYR A 68 19.62 -3.11 11.54
C TYR A 68 19.58 -4.54 10.98
N GLY A 69 19.75 -5.51 11.88
CA GLY A 69 19.82 -6.94 11.57
C GLY A 69 18.47 -7.67 11.67
N PRO A 70 18.47 -9.00 11.49
CA PRO A 70 17.28 -9.84 11.58
C PRO A 70 16.89 -10.23 13.02
N GLU A 71 17.73 -9.92 14.00
CA GLU A 71 17.49 -10.27 15.41
C GLU A 71 16.60 -9.24 16.12
N ARG A 72 15.95 -9.66 17.21
CA ARG A 72 15.03 -8.79 17.99
C ARG A 72 15.79 -7.80 18.86
N SER A 73 15.25 -6.60 18.99
CA SER A 73 15.67 -5.58 19.97
C SER A 73 14.57 -5.39 21.00
N TYR A 74 14.94 -5.34 22.28
CA TYR A 74 14.02 -4.94 23.36
C TYR A 74 13.82 -3.41 23.42
N THR A 75 14.40 -2.64 22.50
CA THR A 75 14.15 -1.20 22.33
C THR A 75 13.68 -0.91 20.91
N VAL A 76 12.63 -0.10 20.78
CA VAL A 76 12.17 0.41 19.48
C VAL A 76 12.99 1.65 19.13
N SER A 77 13.76 1.60 18.05
CA SER A 77 14.50 2.75 17.49
C SER A 77 13.71 3.41 16.36
N PHE A 78 13.97 4.69 16.11
CA PHE A 78 13.43 5.42 14.96
C PHE A 78 14.41 6.47 14.44
N GLY A 79 14.22 6.87 13.18
CA GLY A 79 15.07 7.89 12.57
C GLY A 79 14.85 8.07 11.07
N SER A 80 15.89 8.55 10.38
CA SER A 80 15.91 8.76 8.92
C SER A 80 16.64 7.67 8.17
N ILE A 81 16.15 7.38 6.97
CA ILE A 81 16.85 6.64 5.93
C ILE A 81 16.98 7.54 4.71
N ASP A 82 18.20 7.72 4.22
CA ASP A 82 18.46 8.30 2.91
C ASP A 82 18.44 7.16 1.87
N VAL A 83 17.75 7.36 0.76
CA VAL A 83 17.65 6.39 -0.35
C VAL A 83 17.98 7.09 -1.66
N HIS A 84 19.02 6.62 -2.35
CA HIS A 84 19.38 7.16 -3.67
C HIS A 84 18.50 6.55 -4.76
N GLY A 85 18.13 7.36 -5.75
CA GLY A 85 17.51 6.87 -6.97
C GLY A 85 18.53 6.39 -7.99
N GLY A 86 18.35 5.18 -8.54
CA GLY A 86 19.11 4.68 -9.67
C GLY A 86 18.73 5.34 -10.99
N ALA A 87 19.63 5.25 -11.98
CA ALA A 87 19.32 5.62 -13.36
C ALA A 87 18.41 4.55 -14.00
N GLY A 88 17.18 4.92 -14.36
CA GLY A 88 16.24 3.99 -14.98
C GLY A 88 16.63 3.62 -16.41
N SER A 89 16.59 2.32 -16.75
CA SER A 89 16.57 1.88 -18.14
C SER A 89 15.15 2.07 -18.72
N SER A 90 15.05 2.29 -20.03
CA SER A 90 13.85 2.75 -20.75
C SER A 90 12.53 2.08 -20.30
N GLY A 91 11.72 2.79 -19.52
CA GLY A 91 10.40 2.35 -19.06
C GLY A 91 10.38 1.58 -17.73
N ALA A 92 11.53 1.12 -17.23
CA ALA A 92 11.67 0.66 -15.85
C ALA A 92 11.90 1.87 -14.93
N THR A 93 11.20 1.92 -13.81
CA THR A 93 11.57 2.86 -12.76
C THR A 93 12.88 2.39 -12.14
N GLY A 94 13.92 3.24 -12.14
CA GLY A 94 15.23 2.88 -11.59
C GLY A 94 15.13 2.36 -10.15
N ASP A 95 15.96 1.36 -9.83
CA ASP A 95 16.00 0.79 -8.50
C ASP A 95 16.37 1.85 -7.47
N MET A 96 15.70 1.80 -6.31
CA MET A 96 16.01 2.65 -5.17
C MET A 96 16.99 1.88 -4.27
N THR A 97 18.06 2.51 -3.79
CA THR A 97 19.08 1.83 -2.97
C THR A 97 19.34 2.56 -1.66
N LEU A 98 19.35 1.81 -0.55
CA LEU A 98 19.66 2.33 0.79
C LEU A 98 21.03 3.03 0.80
N ALA A 99 21.05 4.33 1.13
CA ALA A 99 22.25 5.16 1.11
C ALA A 99 22.81 5.42 2.51
N GLY A 100 21.93 5.77 3.45
CA GLY A 100 22.29 6.22 4.79
C GLY A 100 21.21 5.90 5.81
N VAL A 101 21.60 5.74 7.08
CA VAL A 101 20.68 5.49 8.19
C VAL A 101 21.13 6.33 9.38
N THR A 102 20.25 7.21 9.86
CA THR A 102 20.48 8.05 11.04
C THR A 102 19.46 7.69 12.10
N GLU A 103 19.90 7.20 13.27
CA GLU A 103 19.04 6.99 14.44
C GLU A 103 18.80 8.33 15.15
N LEU A 104 17.53 8.74 15.27
CA LEU A 104 17.13 10.03 15.85
C LEU A 104 16.55 9.88 17.27
N GLY A 105 16.12 8.68 17.64
CA GLY A 105 15.64 8.39 18.99
C GLY A 105 15.29 6.92 19.18
N ARG A 106 14.93 6.58 20.42
CA ARG A 106 14.45 5.26 20.79
C ARG A 106 13.53 5.31 22.01
N TYR A 107 12.64 4.33 22.09
CA TYR A 107 11.79 4.06 23.25
C TYR A 107 12.59 3.35 24.36
N PRO A 108 12.12 3.39 25.61
CA PRO A 108 12.68 2.59 26.70
C PRO A 108 12.61 1.08 26.42
N GLU A 109 13.42 0.31 27.13
CA GLU A 109 13.48 -1.15 26.99
C GLU A 109 12.18 -1.84 27.47
N VAL A 110 11.71 -2.84 26.72
CA VAL A 110 10.54 -3.66 27.05
C VAL A 110 10.95 -5.06 27.54
N PRO A 111 10.23 -5.65 28.53
CA PRO A 111 9.05 -5.12 29.21
C PRO A 111 9.38 -3.94 30.13
N TYR A 112 8.55 -2.90 30.10
CA TYR A 112 8.73 -1.73 30.95
C TYR A 112 8.71 -2.13 32.44
N PRO A 113 9.74 -1.80 33.25
CA PRO A 113 9.76 -2.21 34.64
C PRO A 113 8.64 -1.52 35.43
N ALA A 114 7.99 -2.31 36.26
CA ALA A 114 6.94 -1.86 37.18
C ALA A 114 7.53 -1.66 38.59
N GLU A 115 7.02 -0.67 39.31
CA GLU A 115 7.33 -0.45 40.72
C GLU A 115 6.27 -1.13 41.59
N ILE A 116 6.72 -1.86 42.62
CA ILE A 116 5.83 -2.47 43.61
C ILE A 116 5.49 -1.43 44.67
N THR A 117 4.20 -1.28 44.98
CA THR A 117 3.68 -0.42 46.05
C THR A 117 2.82 -1.24 47.01
N ALA A 118 2.45 -0.65 48.15
CA ALA A 118 1.50 -1.26 49.09
C ALA A 118 0.11 -1.54 48.46
N ALA A 119 -0.24 -0.89 47.34
CA ALA A 119 -1.49 -1.09 46.60
C ALA A 119 -1.31 -1.98 45.34
N GLY A 120 -0.14 -2.59 45.14
CA GLY A 120 0.19 -3.40 43.96
C GLY A 120 1.16 -2.72 43.00
N TYR A 121 1.20 -3.19 41.75
CA TYR A 121 2.12 -2.69 40.72
C TYR A 121 1.69 -1.33 40.15
N ARG A 122 2.64 -0.39 40.00
CA ARG A 122 2.48 0.83 39.21
C ARG A 122 3.53 0.91 38.10
N ARG A 123 3.29 1.74 37.09
CA ARG A 123 4.33 2.08 36.09
C ARG A 123 5.42 2.95 36.75
N ALA A 124 6.68 2.65 36.46
CA ALA A 124 7.81 3.47 36.88
C ALA A 124 7.73 4.88 36.25
N PRO A 125 7.65 5.99 37.02
CA PRO A 125 7.46 7.34 36.47
C PRO A 125 8.53 7.75 35.45
N GLN A 126 9.80 7.41 35.72
CA GLN A 126 10.94 7.63 34.84
C GLN A 126 10.82 6.90 33.48
N VAL A 127 10.19 5.72 33.45
CA VAL A 127 9.95 4.98 32.21
C VAL A 127 8.79 5.57 31.42
N VAL A 128 7.74 6.03 32.11
CA VAL A 128 6.63 6.77 31.49
C VAL A 128 7.14 8.06 30.85
N ALA A 129 7.92 8.87 31.57
CA ALA A 129 8.52 10.11 31.05
C ALA A 129 9.45 9.85 29.86
N ALA A 130 10.30 8.81 29.92
CA ALA A 130 11.17 8.44 28.79
C ALA A 130 10.39 7.92 27.57
N HIS A 131 9.27 7.21 27.78
CA HIS A 131 8.36 6.82 26.70
C HIS A 131 7.67 8.03 26.06
N GLU A 132 7.13 8.94 26.88
CA GLU A 132 6.48 10.18 26.42
C GLU A 132 7.46 11.08 25.64
N GLN A 133 8.71 11.19 26.10
CA GLN A 133 9.77 11.88 25.38
C GLN A 133 10.09 11.23 24.03
N ALA A 134 10.17 9.90 23.96
CA ALA A 134 10.38 9.18 22.69
C ALA A 134 9.23 9.42 21.70
N VAL A 135 7.98 9.38 22.16
CA VAL A 135 6.80 9.74 21.35
C VAL A 135 6.90 11.19 20.88
N ALA A 136 7.19 12.15 21.76
CA ALA A 136 7.27 13.56 21.42
C ALA A 136 8.36 13.86 20.36
N THR A 137 9.50 13.16 20.42
CA THR A 137 10.57 13.26 19.42
C THR A 137 10.14 12.68 18.07
N LEU A 138 9.53 11.48 18.05
CA LEU A 138 8.99 10.89 16.80
C LEU A 138 7.93 11.79 16.16
N GLN A 139 6.98 12.31 16.94
CA GLN A 139 5.98 13.27 16.49
C GLN A 139 6.58 14.62 16.07
N GLY A 140 7.74 15.00 16.61
CA GLY A 140 8.53 16.14 16.14
C GLY A 140 9.06 15.94 14.72
N GLU A 141 9.69 14.79 14.46
CA GLU A 141 10.26 14.47 13.14
C GLU A 141 9.18 14.23 12.07
N ILE A 142 8.01 13.70 12.43
CA ILE A 142 6.84 13.65 11.54
C ILE A 142 6.33 15.07 11.25
N ARG A 143 6.17 15.93 12.27
CA ARG A 143 5.73 17.33 12.07
C ARG A 143 6.65 18.13 11.17
N LYS A 144 7.97 17.97 11.35
CA LYS A 144 9.00 18.59 10.51
C LYS A 144 8.83 18.22 9.03
N ARG A 145 8.59 16.94 8.71
CA ARG A 145 8.38 16.44 7.35
C ARG A 145 7.00 16.75 6.78
N ILE A 146 5.97 16.80 7.61
CA ILE A 146 4.59 17.10 7.18
C ILE A 146 4.37 18.61 6.98
N SER A 147 5.15 19.48 7.65
CA SER A 147 5.00 20.93 7.55
C SER A 147 5.14 21.51 6.14
N PRO A 148 6.03 21.04 5.24
CA PRO A 148 6.10 21.52 3.85
C PRO A 148 5.08 20.91 2.88
N THR A 149 4.44 19.76 3.14
CA THR A 149 3.55 19.11 2.14
C THR A 149 2.12 19.68 2.15
N ASP A 150 1.45 19.82 1.01
CA ASP A 150 0.11 20.42 0.99
C ASP A 150 -0.96 19.47 1.53
N ARG A 151 -0.83 18.17 1.21
CA ARG A 151 -1.82 17.14 1.57
C ARG A 151 -1.84 16.85 3.08
N LYS A 152 -0.67 16.92 3.75
CA LYS A 152 -0.45 16.57 5.16
C LYS A 152 -0.73 15.09 5.48
N GLU A 153 -0.36 14.19 4.58
CA GLU A 153 -0.67 12.76 4.68
C GLU A 153 0.60 11.92 4.91
N VAL A 154 0.48 10.86 5.70
CA VAL A 154 1.55 9.91 6.01
C VAL A 154 1.23 8.56 5.40
N VAL A 155 2.19 7.96 4.70
CA VAL A 155 2.08 6.60 4.14
C VAL A 155 3.03 5.71 4.92
N VAL A 156 2.51 4.64 5.51
CA VAL A 156 3.28 3.70 6.32
C VAL A 156 3.32 2.34 5.63
N PHE A 157 4.52 1.78 5.43
CA PHE A 157 4.68 0.43 4.87
C PHE A 157 5.25 -0.55 5.91
N ILE A 158 4.68 -1.76 5.97
CA ILE A 158 5.16 -2.90 6.75
C ILE A 158 5.49 -4.06 5.79
N HIS A 159 6.74 -4.49 5.81
CA HIS A 159 7.26 -5.52 4.90
C HIS A 159 6.84 -6.96 5.28
N GLY A 160 6.93 -7.86 4.30
CA GLY A 160 6.68 -9.30 4.46
C GLY A 160 7.81 -10.11 5.11
N TYR A 161 7.64 -11.44 5.06
CA TYR A 161 8.62 -12.45 5.47
C TYR A 161 9.95 -12.34 4.69
N ASN A 162 11.07 -12.68 5.34
CA ASN A 162 12.39 -12.77 4.71
C ASN A 162 12.85 -11.49 3.99
N LYS A 163 12.73 -10.35 4.67
CA LYS A 163 13.15 -9.04 4.19
C LYS A 163 14.12 -8.38 5.16
N THR A 164 15.26 -7.91 4.66
CA THR A 164 16.26 -7.15 5.43
C THR A 164 15.78 -5.72 5.73
N PHE A 165 16.62 -4.90 6.37
CA PHE A 165 16.33 -3.47 6.57
C PHE A 165 16.43 -2.68 5.26
N ALA A 166 17.39 -3.02 4.39
CA ALA A 166 17.50 -2.44 3.05
C ALA A 166 16.26 -2.76 2.20
N ASP A 167 15.87 -4.04 2.09
CA ASP A 167 14.71 -4.43 1.27
C ASP A 167 13.43 -3.68 1.64
N ALA A 168 13.20 -3.47 2.94
CA ALA A 168 12.02 -2.80 3.45
C ALA A 168 12.06 -1.29 3.17
N ALA A 169 13.22 -0.65 3.34
CA ALA A 169 13.45 0.74 3.00
C ALA A 169 13.26 0.98 1.49
N GLU A 170 13.86 0.15 0.65
CA GLU A 170 13.83 0.26 -0.81
C GLU A 170 12.43 -0.03 -1.37
N SER A 171 11.70 -0.99 -0.80
CA SER A 171 10.28 -1.20 -1.10
C SER A 171 9.43 0.05 -0.77
N THR A 172 9.70 0.67 0.38
CA THR A 172 9.00 1.90 0.81
C THR A 172 9.36 3.09 -0.07
N ALA A 173 10.62 3.22 -0.49
CA ALA A 173 11.08 4.25 -1.41
C ALA A 173 10.37 4.14 -2.77
N ASN A 174 10.23 2.91 -3.30
CA ASN A 174 9.50 2.65 -4.54
C ASN A 174 8.01 3.01 -4.43
N LEU A 175 7.35 2.67 -3.31
CA LEU A 175 5.97 3.09 -3.03
C LEU A 175 5.84 4.62 -2.91
N CYS A 176 6.78 5.27 -2.20
CA CYS A 176 6.78 6.71 -2.01
C CYS A 176 6.93 7.45 -3.35
N ARG A 177 7.89 7.03 -4.17
CA ARG A 177 8.15 7.58 -5.50
C ARG A 177 6.97 7.36 -6.47
N LEU A 178 6.22 6.26 -6.31
CA LEU A 178 5.00 5.98 -7.06
C LEU A 178 3.85 6.93 -6.67
N LEU A 179 3.71 7.24 -5.38
CA LEU A 179 2.66 8.13 -4.86
C LEU A 179 2.98 9.62 -5.05
N GLY A 180 4.25 10.01 -5.07
CA GLY A 180 4.72 11.38 -5.33
C GLY A 180 5.10 12.17 -4.07
N PRO A 181 5.57 13.43 -4.23
CA PRO A 181 6.30 14.16 -3.19
C PRO A 181 5.44 14.73 -2.05
N ASP A 182 4.10 14.74 -2.17
CA ASP A 182 3.20 15.32 -1.15
C ASP A 182 2.93 14.44 0.07
N PHE A 183 3.56 13.26 0.12
CA PHE A 183 3.42 12.29 1.20
C PHE A 183 4.67 12.23 2.06
N VAL A 184 4.49 12.08 3.38
CA VAL A 184 5.59 11.67 4.26
C VAL A 184 5.56 10.16 4.35
N CYS A 185 6.60 9.52 3.81
CA CYS A 185 6.69 8.07 3.73
C CYS A 185 7.49 7.51 4.91
N LEU A 186 6.97 6.44 5.50
CA LEU A 186 7.48 5.83 6.72
C LEU A 186 7.54 4.31 6.58
N VAL A 187 8.66 3.70 6.96
CA VAL A 187 8.78 2.24 7.03
C VAL A 187 8.73 1.74 8.48
N LEU A 188 7.84 0.79 8.74
CA LEU A 188 7.77 0.03 9.97
C LEU A 188 8.41 -1.34 9.71
N THR A 189 9.59 -1.58 10.32
CA THR A 189 10.36 -2.81 10.08
C THR A 189 10.44 -3.68 11.33
N TRP A 190 10.28 -4.99 11.16
CA TRP A 190 10.25 -5.99 12.22
C TRP A 190 11.26 -7.12 11.99
N PRO A 191 11.73 -7.85 13.02
CA PRO A 191 12.90 -8.74 12.90
C PRO A 191 12.62 -9.92 11.96
N ALA A 192 13.24 -9.88 10.77
CA ALA A 192 12.97 -10.78 9.65
C ALA A 192 14.23 -10.91 8.76
N GLY A 193 14.25 -11.90 7.88
CA GLY A 193 15.38 -12.09 6.95
C GLY A 193 16.60 -12.76 7.58
N GLY A 194 16.39 -13.59 8.61
CA GLY A 194 17.46 -14.37 9.24
C GLY A 194 17.92 -15.56 8.39
N SER A 195 19.20 -15.92 8.48
CA SER A 195 19.85 -16.96 7.68
C SER A 195 19.51 -18.41 8.06
N ARG A 196 18.38 -18.65 8.75
CA ARG A 196 18.02 -19.95 9.35
C ARG A 196 17.38 -20.97 8.37
N GLY A 197 17.42 -20.70 7.06
CA GLY A 197 16.78 -21.52 6.02
C GLY A 197 15.26 -21.35 5.95
N ALA A 198 14.62 -21.76 4.86
CA ALA A 198 13.22 -21.38 4.58
C ALA A 198 12.21 -21.79 5.68
N PHE A 199 12.25 -23.03 6.17
CA PHE A 199 11.26 -23.51 7.16
C PHE A 199 11.50 -22.93 8.57
N LEU A 200 12.72 -23.05 9.11
CA LEU A 200 13.04 -22.53 10.45
C LEU A 200 13.06 -21.00 10.46
N GLY A 201 13.55 -20.38 9.38
CA GLY A 201 13.49 -18.93 9.16
C GLY A 201 12.05 -18.43 9.11
N TYR A 202 11.13 -19.10 8.41
CA TYR A 202 9.71 -18.71 8.44
C TYR A 202 9.15 -18.77 9.86
N ASN A 203 9.38 -19.85 10.62
CA ASN A 203 8.88 -19.93 12.00
C ASN A 203 9.49 -18.84 12.91
N VAL A 204 10.78 -18.55 12.78
CA VAL A 204 11.44 -17.47 13.54
C VAL A 204 10.87 -16.10 13.18
N ASP A 205 10.74 -15.79 11.89
CA ASP A 205 10.13 -14.56 11.41
C ASP A 205 8.64 -14.49 11.82
N ARG A 206 7.89 -15.60 11.81
CA ARG A 206 6.48 -15.67 12.25
C ARG A 206 6.33 -15.18 13.69
N GLU A 207 7.13 -15.74 14.59
CA GLU A 207 7.16 -15.38 16.02
C GLU A 207 7.77 -13.98 16.26
N SER A 208 8.67 -13.52 15.40
CA SER A 208 9.21 -12.15 15.46
C SER A 208 8.17 -11.11 14.99
N GLY A 209 7.29 -11.48 14.07
CA GLY A 209 6.11 -10.70 13.74
C GLY A 209 5.17 -10.56 14.93
N GLU A 210 4.88 -11.64 15.66
CA GLU A 210 4.04 -11.60 16.88
C GLU A 210 4.69 -10.72 17.98
N PHE A 211 6.02 -10.80 18.16
CA PHE A 211 6.79 -9.91 19.04
C PHE A 211 6.59 -8.43 18.65
N ALA A 212 6.73 -8.12 17.35
CA ALA A 212 6.64 -6.76 16.83
C ALA A 212 5.25 -6.11 16.96
N VAL A 213 4.15 -6.89 17.03
CA VAL A 213 2.77 -6.35 17.13
C VAL A 213 2.64 -5.29 18.22
N SER A 214 3.23 -5.52 19.39
CA SER A 214 3.12 -4.61 20.52
C SER A 214 3.80 -3.27 20.26
N ASP A 215 4.85 -3.25 19.43
CA ASP A 215 5.66 -2.07 19.10
C ASP A 215 5.15 -1.35 17.85
N MET A 216 4.72 -2.09 16.82
CA MET A 216 4.01 -1.51 15.66
C MET A 216 2.72 -0.80 16.10
N ARG A 217 1.99 -1.35 17.09
CA ARG A 217 0.88 -0.65 17.76
C ARG A 217 1.29 0.71 18.35
N LYS A 218 2.42 0.78 19.06
CA LYS A 218 2.92 2.04 19.68
C LYS A 218 3.27 3.05 18.59
N ALA A 219 3.95 2.60 17.52
CA ALA A 219 4.36 3.44 16.40
C ALA A 219 3.14 3.99 15.63
N ILE A 220 2.19 3.14 15.22
CA ILE A 220 0.96 3.54 14.52
C ILE A 220 0.17 4.53 15.37
N ARG A 221 0.05 4.31 16.70
CA ARG A 221 -0.60 5.27 17.60
C ARG A 221 0.11 6.63 17.60
N ALA A 222 1.43 6.65 17.79
CA ALA A 222 2.21 7.89 17.81
C ALA A 222 2.11 8.66 16.47
N ILE A 223 2.16 7.97 15.33
CA ILE A 223 1.97 8.53 13.99
C ILE A 223 0.57 9.13 13.87
N GLY A 224 -0.48 8.35 14.12
CA GLY A 224 -1.88 8.78 14.00
C GLY A 224 -2.26 9.92 14.93
N GLU A 225 -1.72 9.95 16.15
CA GLU A 225 -1.95 11.02 17.13
C GLU A 225 -1.06 12.27 16.89
N THR A 226 -0.15 12.26 15.90
CA THR A 226 0.71 13.42 15.59
C THR A 226 -0.13 14.65 15.21
N PRO A 227 0.10 15.83 15.83
CA PRO A 227 -0.54 17.08 15.43
C PRO A 227 -0.12 17.50 14.01
N GLY A 228 -1.07 17.97 13.20
CA GLY A 228 -0.81 18.44 11.84
C GLY A 228 -0.89 17.36 10.74
N VAL A 229 -0.76 16.08 11.08
CA VAL A 229 -1.15 14.97 10.18
C VAL A 229 -2.67 15.05 9.97
N ARG A 230 -3.12 14.87 8.72
CA ARG A 230 -4.55 14.85 8.34
C ARG A 230 -5.07 13.46 7.99
N ALA A 231 -4.25 12.61 7.39
CA ALA A 231 -4.58 11.22 7.09
C ALA A 231 -3.34 10.32 7.20
N VAL A 232 -3.58 9.06 7.52
CA VAL A 232 -2.59 7.98 7.55
C VAL A 232 -3.10 6.84 6.67
N ASP A 233 -2.28 6.42 5.71
CA ASP A 233 -2.52 5.23 4.89
C ASP A 233 -1.54 4.13 5.32
N LEU A 234 -2.05 2.95 5.66
CA LEU A 234 -1.28 1.84 6.22
C LEU A 234 -1.23 0.67 5.23
N LEU A 235 -0.03 0.35 4.75
CA LEU A 235 0.22 -0.64 3.71
C LEU A 235 0.98 -1.83 4.33
N GLY A 236 0.45 -3.04 4.20
CA GLY A 236 1.07 -4.27 4.70
C GLY A 236 1.22 -5.32 3.60
N HIS A 237 2.41 -5.91 3.47
CA HIS A 237 2.67 -7.00 2.52
C HIS A 237 2.83 -8.34 3.24
N SER A 238 2.24 -9.43 2.71
CA SER A 238 2.53 -10.80 3.17
C SER A 238 2.31 -10.97 4.67
N ARG A 239 3.28 -11.51 5.42
CA ARG A 239 3.28 -11.62 6.88
C ARG A 239 3.21 -10.25 7.59
N GLY A 240 3.69 -9.18 6.96
CA GLY A 240 3.53 -7.81 7.46
C GLY A 240 2.08 -7.33 7.48
N ALA A 241 1.23 -7.87 6.60
CA ALA A 241 -0.21 -7.66 6.65
C ALA A 241 -0.83 -8.25 7.93
N ASP A 242 -0.32 -9.39 8.43
CA ASP A 242 -0.76 -9.97 9.69
C ASP A 242 -0.34 -9.13 10.91
N VAL A 243 0.91 -8.64 10.91
CA VAL A 243 1.43 -7.75 11.96
C VAL A 243 0.61 -6.46 12.01
N LEU A 244 0.29 -5.89 10.84
CA LEU A 244 -0.60 -4.72 10.71
C LEU A 244 -2.01 -5.01 11.24
N ALA A 245 -2.64 -6.11 10.81
CA ALA A 245 -3.97 -6.50 11.25
C ALA A 245 -4.03 -6.75 12.78
N SER A 246 -3.04 -7.43 13.36
CA SER A 246 -2.92 -7.62 14.81
C SER A 246 -2.78 -6.30 15.57
N ALA A 247 -1.94 -5.37 15.08
CA ALA A 247 -1.74 -4.07 15.71
C ALA A 247 -3.02 -3.20 15.63
N LEU A 248 -3.71 -3.23 14.49
CA LEU A 248 -4.97 -2.52 14.26
C LEU A 248 -6.13 -3.08 15.09
N HIS A 249 -6.23 -4.41 15.25
CA HIS A 249 -7.20 -5.04 16.13
C HIS A 249 -7.06 -4.50 17.57
N LEU A 250 -5.83 -4.46 18.12
CA LEU A 250 -5.57 -3.89 19.44
C LEU A 250 -5.92 -2.39 19.52
N LEU A 251 -5.60 -1.60 18.49
CA LEU A 251 -5.96 -0.17 18.42
C LEU A 251 -7.47 0.06 18.27
N GLY A 252 -8.17 -0.87 17.61
CA GLY A 252 -9.62 -0.87 17.43
C GLY A 252 -10.32 -1.08 18.77
N VAL A 253 -9.92 -2.11 19.52
CA VAL A 253 -10.39 -2.37 20.89
C VAL A 253 -10.07 -1.16 21.79
N GLU A 254 -8.84 -0.65 21.79
CA GLU A 254 -8.47 0.54 22.58
C GLU A 254 -9.34 1.77 22.26
N SER A 255 -9.63 1.99 20.97
CA SER A 255 -10.46 3.13 20.52
C SER A 255 -11.93 2.94 20.92
N TYR A 256 -12.50 1.75 20.68
CA TYR A 256 -13.87 1.39 21.03
C TYR A 256 -14.12 1.52 22.54
N VAL A 257 -13.22 0.97 23.37
CA VAL A 257 -13.28 1.10 24.84
C VAL A 257 -13.14 2.56 25.26
N SER A 258 -12.34 3.36 24.54
CA SER A 258 -12.23 4.82 24.74
C SER A 258 -13.42 5.63 24.18
N ARG A 259 -14.44 4.99 23.61
CA ARG A 259 -15.59 5.62 22.93
C ARG A 259 -15.21 6.50 21.73
N ALA A 260 -14.15 6.13 21.03
CA ALA A 260 -13.64 6.81 19.85
C ALA A 260 -13.65 5.88 18.63
N SER A 261 -13.84 6.45 17.44
CA SER A 261 -13.49 5.75 16.20
C SER A 261 -11.98 5.64 16.06
N ILE A 262 -11.46 4.46 15.68
CA ILE A 262 -10.04 4.30 15.34
C ILE A 262 -9.65 5.22 14.16
N ALA A 263 -10.55 5.40 13.20
CA ALA A 263 -10.37 6.25 12.03
C ALA A 263 -10.24 7.72 12.41
N GLU A 264 -11.14 8.22 13.26
CA GLU A 264 -11.12 9.61 13.72
C GLU A 264 -9.95 9.88 14.68
N ARG A 265 -9.65 8.93 15.58
CA ARG A 265 -8.57 9.06 16.58
C ARG A 265 -7.18 9.03 15.94
N LEU A 266 -6.92 8.04 15.09
CA LEU A 266 -5.60 7.77 14.50
C LEU A 266 -5.47 8.30 13.07
N LYS A 267 -6.51 8.97 12.56
CA LYS A 267 -6.58 9.54 11.21
C LYS A 267 -6.38 8.51 10.10
N ILE A 268 -6.63 7.23 10.38
CA ILE A 268 -6.43 6.14 9.43
C ILE A 268 -7.53 6.24 8.36
N ARG A 269 -7.11 6.35 7.11
CA ARG A 269 -7.99 6.39 5.95
C ARG A 269 -7.95 5.06 5.21
N ASN A 270 -6.82 4.70 4.59
CA ASN A 270 -6.71 3.42 3.90
C ASN A 270 -5.90 2.41 4.74
N ILE A 271 -6.38 1.17 4.78
CA ILE A 271 -5.58 -0.02 5.12
C ILE A 271 -5.47 -0.83 3.83
N VAL A 272 -4.25 -1.11 3.37
CA VAL A 272 -4.02 -1.82 2.11
C VAL A 272 -3.18 -3.06 2.38
N LEU A 273 -3.75 -4.24 2.11
CA LEU A 273 -3.10 -5.53 2.35
C LEU A 273 -2.75 -6.19 1.01
N PHE A 274 -1.45 -6.36 0.73
CA PHE A 274 -0.95 -7.00 -0.48
C PHE A 274 -0.58 -8.46 -0.18
N ALA A 275 -1.19 -9.41 -0.90
CA ALA A 275 -0.94 -10.84 -0.75
C ALA A 275 -0.91 -11.32 0.73
N PRO A 276 -1.90 -10.97 1.58
CA PRO A 276 -1.82 -11.19 3.02
C PRO A 276 -1.67 -12.67 3.39
N ASP A 277 -0.58 -12.99 4.12
CA ASP A 277 -0.33 -14.32 4.69
C ASP A 277 -1.01 -14.43 6.06
N ILE A 278 -2.34 -14.40 5.99
CA ILE A 278 -3.27 -14.53 7.13
C ILE A 278 -4.24 -15.66 6.76
N ASP A 279 -4.53 -16.55 7.71
CA ASP A 279 -5.65 -17.48 7.57
C ASP A 279 -6.98 -16.70 7.52
N ILE A 280 -7.91 -17.08 6.64
CA ILE A 280 -9.15 -16.33 6.42
C ILE A 280 -10.04 -16.21 7.68
N ASP A 281 -10.07 -17.24 8.54
CA ASP A 281 -10.87 -17.21 9.77
C ASP A 281 -10.20 -16.29 10.81
N VAL A 282 -8.87 -16.29 10.87
CA VAL A 282 -8.07 -15.38 11.70
C VAL A 282 -8.21 -13.92 11.25
N ALA A 283 -8.18 -13.67 9.93
CA ALA A 283 -8.39 -12.34 9.38
C ALA A 283 -9.80 -11.82 9.69
N THR A 284 -10.82 -12.65 9.47
CA THR A 284 -12.21 -12.33 9.79
C THR A 284 -12.35 -11.97 11.27
N THR A 285 -11.76 -12.76 12.17
CA THR A 285 -11.76 -12.45 13.60
C THR A 285 -11.10 -11.10 13.88
N LYS A 286 -9.85 -10.88 13.45
CA LYS A 286 -9.11 -9.62 13.72
C LYS A 286 -9.83 -8.37 13.21
N ILE A 287 -10.46 -8.45 12.03
CA ILE A 287 -11.14 -7.33 11.35
C ILE A 287 -12.50 -7.03 11.97
N PHE A 288 -13.32 -8.06 12.23
CA PHE A 288 -14.73 -7.89 12.61
C PHE A 288 -14.99 -7.95 14.12
N ASP A 289 -14.06 -8.43 14.95
CA ASP A 289 -14.24 -8.59 16.42
C ASP A 289 -14.83 -7.35 17.10
N VAL A 290 -14.25 -6.17 16.86
CA VAL A 290 -14.72 -4.89 17.42
C VAL A 290 -16.17 -4.56 17.07
N PHE A 291 -16.67 -5.09 15.95
CA PHE A 291 -18.04 -4.91 15.46
C PHE A 291 -19.00 -6.03 15.87
N SER A 292 -18.48 -7.19 16.29
CA SER A 292 -19.27 -8.42 16.48
C SER A 292 -19.27 -8.97 17.90
N ASP A 293 -18.29 -8.68 18.74
CA ASP A 293 -18.26 -9.16 20.13
C ASP A 293 -19.20 -8.31 21.02
N PRO A 294 -20.33 -8.89 21.52
CA PRO A 294 -21.25 -8.17 22.41
C PRO A 294 -20.69 -7.93 23.81
N ASP A 295 -19.57 -8.57 24.16
CA ASP A 295 -18.95 -8.48 25.48
C ASP A 295 -17.94 -7.32 25.61
N LEU A 296 -17.51 -6.71 24.49
CA LEU A 296 -16.61 -5.56 24.49
C LEU A 296 -17.23 -4.35 25.23
N PRO A 297 -16.50 -3.74 26.19
CA PRO A 297 -17.00 -2.60 26.93
C PRO A 297 -16.88 -1.29 26.13
N TYR A 298 -17.87 -0.41 26.25
CA TYR A 298 -17.90 0.92 25.62
C TYR A 298 -17.76 2.00 26.70
N GLY A 299 -16.51 2.30 27.08
CA GLY A 299 -16.17 2.97 28.33
C GLY A 299 -16.28 2.00 29.50
N ALA A 300 -16.92 2.40 30.60
CA ALA A 300 -16.97 1.61 31.84
C ALA A 300 -17.94 0.40 31.84
N ARG A 301 -18.74 0.20 30.78
CA ARG A 301 -19.79 -0.84 30.69
C ARG A 301 -20.02 -1.26 29.24
N LYS A 302 -20.57 -2.46 29.01
CA LYS A 302 -21.14 -2.87 27.72
C LYS A 302 -22.26 -1.89 27.30
N ASN A 303 -22.43 -1.65 26.00
CA ASN A 303 -23.52 -0.83 25.48
C ASN A 303 -23.99 -1.37 24.12
N LEU A 304 -25.14 -2.05 24.12
CA LEU A 304 -25.75 -2.64 22.90
C LEU A 304 -26.19 -1.58 21.87
N ASN A 305 -26.28 -0.31 22.26
CA ASN A 305 -26.59 0.82 21.39
C ASN A 305 -25.33 1.64 21.01
N ALA A 306 -24.12 1.10 21.19
CA ALA A 306 -22.89 1.77 20.78
C ALA A 306 -22.80 1.81 19.25
N VAL A 307 -22.79 3.02 18.68
CA VAL A 307 -22.60 3.21 17.24
C VAL A 307 -21.12 3.26 16.93
N ILE A 308 -20.60 2.23 16.25
CA ILE A 308 -19.22 2.20 15.78
C ILE A 308 -19.12 3.03 14.50
N ARG A 309 -18.61 4.26 14.64
CA ARG A 309 -18.35 5.14 13.49
C ARG A 309 -17.12 4.65 12.74
N GLN A 310 -17.31 4.02 11.58
CA GLN A 310 -16.22 3.68 10.65
C GLN A 310 -15.42 4.92 10.21
N GLY A 311 -16.09 6.08 10.07
CA GLY A 311 -15.44 7.29 9.58
C GLY A 311 -15.01 7.16 8.12
N SER A 312 -13.83 7.68 7.78
CA SER A 312 -13.21 7.54 6.45
C SER A 312 -12.33 6.29 6.31
N LEU A 313 -12.50 5.29 7.18
CA LEU A 313 -11.70 4.07 7.13
C LEU A 313 -12.17 3.17 5.99
N HIS A 314 -11.21 2.74 5.18
CA HIS A 314 -11.40 1.81 4.08
C HIS A 314 -10.30 0.75 4.09
N LEU A 315 -10.68 -0.50 3.84
CA LEU A 315 -9.80 -1.65 3.75
C LEU A 315 -9.76 -2.11 2.28
N THR A 316 -8.57 -2.32 1.74
CA THR A 316 -8.38 -2.87 0.41
C THR A 316 -7.44 -4.07 0.48
N ILE A 317 -7.91 -5.22 0.01
CA ILE A 317 -7.15 -6.47 0.03
C ILE A 317 -6.89 -6.89 -1.42
N TYR A 318 -5.62 -6.97 -1.80
CA TYR A 318 -5.23 -7.60 -3.06
C TYR A 318 -4.99 -9.10 -2.82
N SER A 319 -5.73 -9.95 -3.53
CA SER A 319 -5.50 -11.39 -3.58
C SER A 319 -5.00 -11.81 -4.97
N SER A 320 -4.20 -12.86 -5.04
CA SER A 320 -3.90 -13.56 -6.28
C SER A 320 -4.00 -15.07 -6.04
N PRO A 321 -5.01 -15.75 -6.63
CA PRO A 321 -5.20 -17.19 -6.45
C PRO A 321 -4.04 -18.07 -6.95
N SER A 322 -3.02 -17.49 -7.60
CA SER A 322 -1.84 -18.20 -8.12
C SER A 322 -0.52 -17.82 -7.41
N ASP A 323 -0.60 -17.22 -6.21
CA ASP A 323 0.59 -16.89 -5.42
C ASP A 323 1.29 -18.12 -4.85
N GLN A 324 2.42 -18.48 -5.48
CA GLN A 324 3.24 -19.64 -5.13
C GLN A 324 3.92 -19.57 -3.74
N ALA A 325 4.12 -18.37 -3.18
CA ALA A 325 4.72 -18.23 -1.85
C ALA A 325 3.69 -18.54 -0.76
N LEU A 326 2.46 -18.08 -0.96
CA LEU A 326 1.34 -18.42 -0.07
C LEU A 326 0.97 -19.91 -0.17
N ASP A 327 1.09 -20.54 -1.34
CA ASP A 327 0.97 -22.00 -1.47
C ASP A 327 1.96 -22.76 -0.59
N MET A 328 3.20 -22.26 -0.49
CA MET A 328 4.22 -22.83 0.37
C MET A 328 3.88 -22.62 1.85
N ALA A 329 3.39 -21.44 2.24
CA ALA A 329 2.92 -21.18 3.60
C ALA A 329 1.71 -22.07 3.97
N SER A 330 0.72 -22.22 3.09
CA SER A 330 -0.44 -23.10 3.29
C SER A 330 -0.02 -24.55 3.53
N LYS A 331 0.93 -25.07 2.74
CA LYS A 331 1.50 -26.42 2.91
C LYS A 331 2.31 -26.61 4.19
N ILE A 332 2.99 -25.57 4.68
CA ILE A 332 3.78 -25.60 5.92
C ILE A 332 2.88 -25.64 7.18
N PHE A 333 1.76 -24.92 7.18
CA PHE A 333 0.91 -24.76 8.38
C PHE A 333 -0.36 -25.62 8.41
N GLY A 334 -0.71 -26.30 7.31
CA GLY A 334 -1.95 -27.07 7.23
C GLY A 334 -3.24 -26.23 7.32
N SER A 335 -3.12 -24.90 7.17
CA SER A 335 -4.22 -23.95 7.08
C SER A 335 -5.02 -24.18 5.81
N ARG A 336 -6.36 -24.08 5.87
CA ARG A 336 -7.22 -24.47 4.74
C ARG A 336 -7.23 -23.45 3.60
N LEU A 337 -7.12 -22.15 3.89
CA LEU A 337 -7.01 -21.09 2.87
C LEU A 337 -6.40 -19.80 3.44
N ARG A 338 -5.50 -19.16 2.68
CA ARG A 338 -4.96 -17.82 3.01
C ARG A 338 -5.77 -16.73 2.35
N LEU A 339 -5.95 -15.62 3.05
CA LEU A 339 -6.66 -14.43 2.56
C LEU A 339 -6.07 -13.91 1.24
N GLY A 340 -4.74 -13.92 1.09
CA GLY A 340 -4.07 -13.51 -0.14
C GLY A 340 -4.23 -14.46 -1.34
N GLN A 341 -4.77 -15.68 -1.15
CA GLN A 341 -5.02 -16.67 -2.20
C GLN A 341 -6.52 -16.82 -2.54
N LEU A 342 -7.39 -16.03 -1.92
CA LEU A 342 -8.84 -16.19 -2.02
C LEU A 342 -9.33 -15.97 -3.46
N ASP A 343 -9.96 -17.00 -4.03
CA ASP A 343 -10.80 -16.88 -5.22
C ASP A 343 -12.07 -16.13 -4.83
N LEU A 344 -12.25 -14.93 -5.38
CA LEU A 344 -13.32 -14.02 -4.98
C LEU A 344 -14.71 -14.48 -5.46
N THR A 345 -14.78 -15.50 -6.33
CA THR A 345 -16.01 -16.15 -6.79
C THR A 345 -16.35 -17.41 -6.00
N GLY A 346 -15.38 -18.03 -5.31
CA GLY A 346 -15.54 -19.27 -4.55
C GLY A 346 -16.50 -19.21 -3.34
N PRO A 347 -16.88 -20.36 -2.76
CA PRO A 347 -17.72 -20.42 -1.56
C PRO A 347 -17.01 -19.91 -0.29
N GLU A 348 -15.68 -19.97 -0.21
CA GLU A 348 -14.88 -19.57 0.95
C GLU A 348 -14.95 -18.05 1.21
N ALA A 349 -15.13 -17.25 0.15
CA ALA A 349 -15.32 -15.81 0.26
C ALA A 349 -16.67 -15.39 0.92
N LYS A 350 -17.55 -16.35 1.24
CA LYS A 350 -18.90 -16.07 1.78
C LYS A 350 -18.89 -15.30 3.12
N ALA A 351 -17.91 -15.52 3.99
CA ALA A 351 -17.80 -14.76 5.25
C ALA A 351 -17.48 -13.29 4.98
N LEU A 352 -16.57 -13.00 4.04
CA LEU A 352 -16.21 -11.64 3.64
C LEU A 352 -17.33 -10.94 2.86
N ARG A 353 -18.14 -11.70 2.08
CA ARG A 353 -19.37 -11.19 1.44
C ARG A 353 -20.44 -10.72 2.43
N ALA A 354 -20.33 -11.09 3.71
CA ALA A 354 -21.23 -10.63 4.76
C ALA A 354 -20.83 -9.26 5.35
N ASP A 355 -19.93 -8.50 4.69
CA ASP A 355 -19.57 -7.13 5.09
C ASP A 355 -20.82 -6.29 5.39
N PRO A 356 -21.02 -5.87 6.66
CA PRO A 356 -22.17 -5.09 7.07
C PRO A 356 -22.07 -3.60 6.68
N GLY A 357 -20.90 -3.12 6.22
CA GLY A 357 -20.58 -1.69 6.12
C GLY A 357 -20.09 -1.17 4.76
N HIS A 358 -19.77 -2.03 3.78
CA HIS A 358 -19.06 -1.64 2.55
C HIS A 358 -17.69 -0.98 2.82
N PHE A 359 -16.98 -1.43 3.86
CA PHE A 359 -15.69 -0.86 4.25
C PHE A 359 -14.49 -1.62 3.69
N ALA A 360 -14.71 -2.78 3.07
CA ALA A 360 -13.66 -3.64 2.56
C ALA A 360 -13.85 -3.96 1.08
N ASP A 361 -12.93 -3.49 0.23
CA ASP A 361 -12.80 -3.95 -1.15
C ASP A 361 -11.81 -5.10 -1.24
N LEU A 362 -12.20 -6.18 -1.92
CA LEU A 362 -11.30 -7.27 -2.29
C LEU A 362 -11.04 -7.23 -3.79
N ILE A 363 -9.77 -7.12 -4.18
CA ILE A 363 -9.31 -6.94 -5.55
C ILE A 363 -8.52 -8.19 -5.99
N GLU A 364 -9.08 -8.92 -6.94
CA GLU A 364 -8.43 -10.07 -7.56
C GLU A 364 -7.41 -9.62 -8.61
N VAL A 365 -6.17 -10.09 -8.45
CA VAL A 365 -5.06 -9.91 -9.38
C VAL A 365 -4.87 -11.21 -10.16
N ASP A 366 -5.04 -11.12 -11.48
CA ASP A 366 -5.28 -12.26 -12.36
C ASP A 366 -4.11 -13.26 -12.48
N ARG A 367 -4.45 -14.51 -12.80
CA ARG A 367 -3.57 -15.69 -12.84
C ARG A 367 -2.53 -15.61 -13.96
N ASP A 368 -2.88 -14.99 -15.10
CA ASP A 368 -2.02 -14.86 -16.28
C ASP A 368 -0.99 -13.71 -16.20
N THR A 369 -0.76 -13.14 -15.01
CA THR A 369 0.25 -12.09 -14.83
C THR A 369 1.69 -12.56 -15.05
N GLY A 370 1.95 -13.88 -15.08
CA GLY A 370 3.29 -14.42 -15.36
C GLY A 370 4.23 -14.33 -14.15
N ALA A 371 5.54 -14.25 -14.41
CA ALA A 371 6.61 -14.52 -13.43
C ALA A 371 6.78 -13.49 -12.27
N PHE A 372 5.79 -12.64 -11.98
CA PHE A 372 5.91 -11.54 -11.00
C PHE A 372 5.72 -11.95 -9.53
N GLY A 373 5.09 -13.09 -9.27
CA GLY A 373 5.03 -13.75 -7.96
C GLY A 373 4.53 -12.88 -6.79
N HIS A 374 4.86 -13.32 -5.57
CA HIS A 374 4.42 -12.72 -4.30
C HIS A 374 4.72 -11.22 -4.11
N GLY A 375 5.62 -10.66 -4.93
CA GLY A 375 5.99 -9.23 -4.92
C GLY A 375 5.20 -8.35 -5.89
N TYR A 376 4.08 -8.85 -6.45
CA TYR A 376 3.34 -8.18 -7.54
C TYR A 376 2.94 -6.72 -7.26
N PHE A 377 2.81 -6.29 -6.00
CA PHE A 377 2.46 -4.92 -5.65
C PHE A 377 3.48 -3.85 -6.12
N LEU A 378 4.74 -4.23 -6.34
CA LEU A 378 5.78 -3.36 -6.92
C LEU A 378 6.06 -3.64 -8.40
N SER A 379 5.86 -4.87 -8.87
CA SER A 379 6.22 -5.28 -10.23
C SER A 379 5.06 -5.19 -11.22
N ASN A 380 3.81 -5.39 -10.80
CA ASN A 380 2.64 -5.32 -11.67
C ASN A 380 2.23 -3.84 -11.93
N PRO A 381 2.26 -3.35 -13.18
CA PRO A 381 1.90 -1.96 -13.49
C PRO A 381 0.45 -1.61 -13.14
N ALA A 382 -0.50 -2.54 -13.28
CA ALA A 382 -1.91 -2.29 -13.03
C ALA A 382 -2.21 -2.17 -11.53
N VAL A 383 -1.60 -3.02 -10.68
CA VAL A 383 -1.71 -2.90 -9.22
C VAL A 383 -1.12 -1.59 -8.72
N ARG A 384 0.03 -1.16 -9.28
CA ARG A 384 0.61 0.15 -8.99
C ARG A 384 -0.29 1.31 -9.42
N SER A 385 -0.92 1.21 -10.59
CA SER A 385 -1.84 2.23 -11.08
C SER A 385 -3.09 2.34 -10.20
N ASP A 386 -3.65 1.22 -9.76
CA ASP A 386 -4.79 1.19 -8.83
C ASP A 386 -4.43 1.81 -7.48
N LEU A 387 -3.25 1.48 -6.94
CA LEU A 387 -2.74 2.04 -5.69
C LEU A 387 -2.60 3.57 -5.74
N VAL A 388 -2.10 4.11 -6.85
CA VAL A 388 -2.00 5.56 -7.08
C VAL A 388 -3.40 6.19 -7.17
N ALA A 389 -4.29 5.60 -7.98
CA ALA A 389 -5.65 6.07 -8.15
C ALA A 389 -6.40 6.13 -6.81
N MET A 390 -6.22 5.12 -5.96
CA MET A 390 -6.81 5.02 -4.62
C MET A 390 -6.21 6.03 -3.63
N ILE A 391 -4.89 6.08 -3.46
CA ILE A 391 -4.25 6.85 -2.36
C ILE A 391 -3.99 8.31 -2.74
N ARG A 392 -3.46 8.56 -3.95
CA ARG A 392 -3.13 9.91 -4.42
C ARG A 392 -4.36 10.61 -4.97
N ASP A 393 -5.07 9.94 -5.88
CA ASP A 393 -6.15 10.56 -6.65
C ASP A 393 -7.53 10.39 -5.97
N ARG A 394 -7.60 9.56 -4.90
CA ARG A 394 -8.77 9.32 -4.04
C ARG A 394 -10.00 8.79 -4.80
N LEU A 395 -9.76 7.94 -5.80
CA LEU A 395 -10.79 7.32 -6.63
C LEU A 395 -11.33 6.04 -6.00
N ASN A 396 -12.65 5.88 -6.06
CA ASN A 396 -13.35 4.67 -5.68
C ASN A 396 -13.19 3.60 -6.77
N PRO A 397 -13.37 2.30 -6.48
CA PRO A 397 -13.44 1.29 -7.52
C PRO A 397 -14.51 1.61 -8.57
N GLY A 398 -14.15 1.52 -9.84
CA GLY A 398 -15.06 1.80 -10.97
C GLY A 398 -15.13 3.27 -11.37
N ASP A 399 -14.55 4.21 -10.62
CA ASP A 399 -14.46 5.62 -11.02
C ASP A 399 -13.60 5.77 -12.31
N PRO A 400 -13.86 6.80 -13.15
CA PRO A 400 -13.00 7.13 -14.27
C PRO A 400 -11.56 7.42 -13.81
N GLY A 401 -10.62 6.56 -14.20
CA GLY A 401 -9.22 6.58 -13.73
C GLY A 401 -8.86 5.44 -12.78
N ARG A 402 -9.86 4.73 -12.23
CA ARG A 402 -9.72 3.50 -11.44
C ARG A 402 -10.69 2.40 -11.93
N PRO A 403 -10.54 1.92 -13.19
CA PRO A 403 -11.56 1.13 -13.88
C PRO A 403 -11.58 -0.35 -13.44
N LEU A 404 -11.74 -0.62 -12.15
CA LEU A 404 -11.92 -1.96 -11.61
C LEU A 404 -13.25 -2.56 -12.06
N ILE A 405 -13.25 -3.85 -12.40
CA ILE A 405 -14.44 -4.59 -12.83
C ILE A 405 -15.11 -5.20 -11.60
N GLU A 406 -16.35 -4.81 -11.29
CA GLU A 406 -17.11 -5.45 -10.21
C GLU A 406 -17.45 -6.90 -10.61
N ILE A 407 -17.04 -7.86 -9.78
CA ILE A 407 -17.34 -9.30 -9.92
C ILE A 407 -18.26 -9.82 -8.80
N GLY A 408 -18.57 -8.97 -7.82
CA GLY A 408 -19.53 -9.18 -6.75
C GLY A 408 -19.55 -7.96 -5.82
N LYS A 409 -20.51 -7.90 -4.90
CA LYS A 409 -20.64 -6.76 -3.96
C LYS A 409 -19.36 -6.55 -3.14
N ALA A 410 -18.59 -5.50 -3.43
CA ALA A 410 -17.26 -5.20 -2.89
C ALA A 410 -16.12 -6.19 -3.28
N PHE A 411 -16.33 -6.95 -4.36
CA PHE A 411 -15.34 -7.82 -5.00
C PHE A 411 -15.06 -7.33 -6.41
N TRP A 412 -13.79 -7.10 -6.69
CA TRP A 412 -13.32 -6.41 -7.89
C TRP A 412 -12.24 -7.24 -8.58
N ARG A 413 -12.07 -7.01 -9.88
CA ARG A 413 -10.95 -7.55 -10.67
C ARG A 413 -10.25 -6.42 -11.42
N ILE A 414 -8.92 -6.47 -11.46
CA ILE A 414 -8.13 -5.60 -12.33
C ILE A 414 -8.38 -5.99 -13.80
N PRO A 415 -8.73 -5.06 -14.70
CA PRO A 415 -8.85 -5.37 -16.12
C PRO A 415 -7.56 -5.96 -16.68
N GLN A 416 -7.66 -7.04 -17.46
CA GLN A 416 -6.56 -7.41 -18.33
C GLN A 416 -6.38 -6.30 -19.38
N GLY A 417 -5.16 -5.78 -19.50
CA GLY A 417 -4.85 -4.88 -20.60
C GLY A 417 -4.95 -5.64 -21.91
N GLU A 418 -5.71 -5.10 -22.87
CA GLU A 418 -5.70 -5.62 -24.24
C GLU A 418 -4.28 -5.56 -24.80
N THR A 419 -3.58 -6.70 -24.80
CA THR A 419 -2.47 -6.90 -25.73
C THR A 419 -3.06 -6.78 -27.12
N GLN A 420 -2.80 -5.64 -27.78
CA GLN A 420 -3.13 -5.44 -29.18
C GLN A 420 -2.40 -6.48 -30.03
N THR A 421 -3.02 -7.64 -30.17
CA THR A 421 -2.69 -8.62 -31.20
C THR A 421 -3.16 -8.02 -32.50
N ALA A 422 -2.28 -7.21 -33.09
CA ALA A 422 -2.40 -6.71 -34.44
C ALA A 422 -2.37 -7.89 -35.42
N ARG A 423 -3.52 -8.56 -35.57
CA ARG A 423 -3.80 -9.46 -36.69
C ARG A 423 -3.84 -8.62 -37.96
N ARG A 424 -2.73 -8.64 -38.68
CA ARG A 424 -2.71 -8.44 -40.13
C ARG A 424 -2.70 -9.81 -40.82
#